data_AF-A0A850GQB3-F1
#
_entry.id   AF-A0A850GQB3-F1
#
_cell.length_a   1.000
_cell.length_b   1.000
_cell.length_c   1.000
_cell.angle_alpha   90.00
_cell.angle_beta   90.00
_cell.angle_gamma   90.00
#
_symmetry.space_group_name_H-M   'P 1'
#
loop_
_entity.id
_entity.type
_entity.pdbx_description
1 polymer ?
#
loop_
_entity_poly.entity_id
_entity_poly.type
_entity_poly.pdbx_seq_one_letter_code
_entity_poly.pdbx_strand_id
1 'polypeptide(L)'
;MLELVLGLSSVLASGVVMAWARARANTLEVVDLRAEAPASKRQVRKATVDAVVLHQTGFSRGLDPIRYRKVTAHFVVLPDGTVVQLHPVSARLSASNGFNSRSVAVEFVGNFRSVQGGWWKPEKYGRNTPSAAQIRAGRQLLRELQRVGVRYVFAHRQSLETRGNDPGPEIWHAVGQWAVTALGMSDGGPGYAVGTGAPIPDAWRRAPTLA
;
A
#
# COMPACT_ATOMS: atom_id res chain seq x y z
N MET A 1 30.89 18.20 -54.08
CA MET A 1 31.32 18.04 -52.67
C MET A 1 30.12 18.43 -51.83
N LEU A 2 29.46 17.43 -51.24
CA LEU A 2 28.18 17.56 -50.54
C LEU A 2 28.50 17.59 -49.04
N GLU A 3 28.24 18.70 -48.35
CA GLU A 3 28.16 18.69 -46.89
C GLU A 3 26.75 19.06 -46.43
N LEU A 4 26.20 18.11 -45.69
CA LEU A 4 24.89 18.05 -45.09
C LEU A 4 25.03 18.54 -43.64
N VAL A 5 24.51 19.71 -43.30
CA VAL A 5 24.41 20.16 -41.89
C VAL A 5 23.05 19.76 -41.35
N LEU A 6 22.98 18.60 -40.67
CA LEU A 6 21.85 18.19 -39.85
C LEU A 6 22.01 18.77 -38.43
N GLY A 7 21.50 19.98 -38.23
CA GLY A 7 21.37 20.60 -36.92
C GLY A 7 19.99 20.34 -36.30
N LEU A 8 19.76 19.14 -35.75
CA LEU A 8 18.60 18.86 -34.91
C LEU A 8 19.01 18.87 -33.43
N SER A 9 18.97 20.08 -32.86
CA SER A 9 18.53 20.41 -31.49
C SER A 9 18.64 19.32 -30.40
N SER A 10 19.70 19.41 -29.61
CA SER A 10 19.91 18.67 -28.35
C SER A 10 18.76 18.77 -27.34
N VAL A 11 17.93 19.80 -27.41
CA VAL A 11 16.78 20.03 -26.52
C VAL A 11 15.66 19.00 -26.71
N LEU A 12 15.39 18.57 -27.95
CA LEU A 12 14.33 17.58 -28.22
C LEU A 12 14.73 16.18 -27.73
N ALA A 13 16.01 15.81 -27.88
CA ALA A 13 16.53 14.53 -27.38
C ALA A 13 16.43 14.43 -25.85
N SER A 14 16.80 15.49 -25.12
CA SER A 14 16.68 15.52 -23.66
C SER A 14 15.22 15.50 -23.17
N GLY A 15 14.31 16.17 -23.87
CA GLY A 15 12.88 16.15 -23.55
C GLY A 15 12.25 14.77 -23.74
N VAL A 16 12.59 14.08 -24.82
CA VAL A 16 12.12 12.71 -25.10
C VAL A 16 12.71 11.71 -24.10
N VAL A 17 14.00 11.81 -23.77
CA VAL A 17 14.66 10.95 -22.76
C VAL A 17 14.07 11.17 -21.36
N MET A 18 13.82 12.42 -20.96
CA MET A 18 13.16 12.70 -19.68
C MET A 18 11.70 12.21 -19.66
N ALA A 19 10.96 12.38 -20.74
CA ALA A 19 9.60 11.86 -20.86
C ALA A 19 9.57 10.33 -20.83
N TRP A 20 10.50 9.65 -21.50
CA TRP A 20 10.65 8.19 -21.48
C TRP A 20 11.06 7.65 -20.12
N ALA A 21 12.04 8.28 -19.46
CA ALA A 21 12.44 7.94 -18.10
C ALA A 21 11.29 8.13 -17.11
N ARG A 22 10.50 9.20 -17.28
CA ARG A 22 9.31 9.49 -16.47
C ARG A 22 8.16 8.51 -16.74
N ALA A 23 8.01 8.04 -17.98
CA ALA A 23 7.01 7.03 -18.33
C ALA A 23 7.36 5.64 -17.76
N ARG A 24 8.64 5.22 -17.82
CA ARG A 24 9.09 3.98 -17.16
C ARG A 24 9.06 4.06 -15.63
N ALA A 25 9.32 5.23 -15.05
CA ALA A 25 9.17 5.45 -13.61
C ALA A 25 7.70 5.38 -13.12
N ASN A 26 6.72 5.32 -14.03
CA ASN A 26 5.29 5.29 -13.71
C ASN A 26 4.65 3.90 -13.78
N THR A 27 5.33 2.89 -14.31
CA THR A 27 4.84 1.50 -14.28
C THR A 27 5.21 0.86 -12.95
N LEU A 28 4.20 0.47 -12.18
CA LEU A 28 4.38 -0.30 -10.97
C LEU A 28 4.90 -1.69 -11.33
N GLU A 29 6.16 -1.97 -11.02
CA GLU A 29 6.71 -3.32 -11.12
C GLU A 29 6.26 -4.14 -9.91
N VAL A 30 5.65 -5.30 -10.18
CA VAL A 30 5.14 -6.21 -9.16
C VAL A 30 5.93 -7.51 -9.21
N VAL A 31 6.63 -7.82 -8.13
CA VAL A 31 7.28 -9.11 -7.93
C VAL A 31 6.21 -10.15 -7.61
N ASP A 32 5.98 -11.09 -8.51
CA ASP A 32 5.01 -12.16 -8.31
C ASP A 32 5.63 -13.30 -7.48
N LEU A 33 5.12 -13.50 -6.26
CA LEU A 33 5.47 -14.61 -5.39
C LEU A 33 4.27 -15.51 -5.07
N ARG A 34 3.28 -15.56 -5.96
CA ARG A 34 2.08 -16.38 -5.75
C ARG A 34 2.38 -17.88 -5.76
N ALA A 35 3.47 -18.35 -6.37
CA ALA A 35 3.82 -19.78 -6.30
C ALA A 35 4.46 -20.14 -4.95
N GLU A 36 5.16 -19.20 -4.33
CA GLU A 36 5.97 -19.35 -3.13
C GLU A 36 5.18 -19.10 -1.85
N ALA A 37 4.11 -18.30 -1.95
CA ALA A 37 3.25 -17.98 -0.82
C ALA A 37 2.27 -19.14 -0.52
N PRO A 38 2.08 -19.54 0.76
CA PRO A 38 1.29 -20.73 1.10
C PRO A 38 -0.14 -20.72 0.56
N ALA A 39 -0.49 -21.70 -0.27
CA ALA A 39 -1.84 -21.84 -0.82
C ALA A 39 -2.89 -22.11 0.28
N SER A 40 -2.48 -22.69 1.42
CA SER A 40 -3.34 -22.98 2.58
C SER A 40 -3.98 -21.74 3.21
N LYS A 41 -3.49 -20.54 2.90
CA LYS A 41 -4.09 -19.27 3.36
C LYS A 41 -5.25 -18.80 2.50
N ARG A 42 -5.37 -19.34 1.29
CA ARG A 42 -6.36 -18.93 0.29
C ARG A 42 -7.65 -19.65 0.55
N GLN A 43 -8.73 -18.89 0.56
CA GLN A 43 -10.09 -19.41 0.66
C GLN A 43 -10.87 -18.99 -0.58
N VAL A 44 -11.95 -19.71 -0.86
CA VAL A 44 -12.89 -19.35 -1.92
C VAL A 44 -13.48 -17.98 -1.61
N ARG A 45 -13.41 -17.06 -2.57
CA ARG A 45 -14.06 -15.76 -2.50
C ARG A 45 -15.43 -15.87 -3.17
N LYS A 46 -16.47 -15.47 -2.44
CA LYS A 46 -17.86 -15.45 -2.93
C LYS A 46 -18.36 -14.05 -3.28
N ALA A 47 -17.76 -13.01 -2.69
CA ALA A 47 -18.16 -11.63 -2.90
C ALA A 47 -17.23 -10.93 -3.89
N THR A 48 -17.77 -9.97 -4.63
CA THR A 48 -16.99 -9.07 -5.47
C THR A 48 -16.00 -8.28 -4.62
N VAL A 49 -14.79 -8.12 -5.13
CA VAL A 49 -13.79 -7.26 -4.52
C VAL A 49 -14.08 -5.83 -4.91
N ASP A 50 -14.35 -4.99 -3.93
CA ASP A 50 -14.53 -3.55 -4.12
C ASP A 50 -13.80 -2.71 -3.08
N ALA A 51 -13.08 -3.34 -2.16
CA ALA A 51 -12.32 -2.66 -1.12
C ALA A 51 -10.84 -3.04 -1.13
N VAL A 52 -10.00 -2.12 -0.65
CA VAL A 52 -8.64 -2.39 -0.21
C VAL A 52 -8.55 -2.08 1.27
N VAL A 53 -7.85 -2.91 2.04
CA VAL A 53 -7.53 -2.67 3.44
C VAL A 53 -6.03 -2.51 3.56
N LEU A 54 -5.62 -1.36 4.11
CA LEU A 54 -4.23 -1.03 4.36
C LEU A 54 -3.84 -1.57 5.73
N HIS A 55 -2.65 -2.17 5.75
CA HIS A 55 -2.05 -2.77 6.93
C HIS A 55 -0.60 -2.30 7.13
N GLN A 56 -0.09 -2.46 8.34
CA GLN A 56 1.35 -2.54 8.60
C GLN A 56 1.74 -3.92 9.12
N THR A 57 2.92 -4.40 8.71
CA THR A 57 3.41 -5.72 9.14
C THR A 57 3.75 -5.74 10.63
N GLY A 58 4.07 -4.58 11.22
CA GLY A 58 4.60 -4.46 12.58
C GLY A 58 6.04 -4.98 12.71
N PHE A 59 6.75 -5.21 11.60
CA PHE A 59 8.14 -5.67 11.55
C PHE A 59 8.79 -5.40 10.19
N SER A 60 10.12 -5.37 10.14
CA SER A 60 10.88 -5.40 8.88
C SER A 60 11.88 -6.56 8.88
N ARG A 61 12.04 -7.23 7.73
CA ARG A 61 13.01 -8.31 7.47
C ARG A 61 14.01 -7.95 6.37
N GLY A 62 14.15 -6.67 6.06
CA GLY A 62 15.00 -6.15 4.98
C GLY A 62 14.27 -6.06 3.63
N LEU A 63 15.03 -5.95 2.55
CA LEU A 63 14.49 -5.72 1.20
C LEU A 63 14.27 -6.98 0.36
N ASP A 64 14.62 -8.16 0.89
CA ASP A 64 14.45 -9.42 0.19
C ASP A 64 12.96 -9.87 0.19
N PRO A 65 12.28 -9.88 -0.98
CA PRO A 65 10.85 -10.19 -1.09
C PRO A 65 10.48 -11.57 -0.52
N ILE A 66 11.36 -12.56 -0.65
CA ILE A 66 11.05 -13.95 -0.27
C ILE A 66 10.85 -14.10 1.25
N ARG A 67 11.38 -13.17 2.05
CA ARG A 67 11.24 -13.14 3.52
C ARG A 67 9.84 -12.77 3.98
N TYR A 68 9.03 -12.22 3.08
CA TYR A 68 7.65 -11.83 3.32
C TYR A 68 6.63 -12.82 2.75
N ARG A 69 7.04 -13.89 2.07
CA ARG A 69 6.13 -14.87 1.44
C ARG A 69 5.09 -15.51 2.37
N LYS A 70 5.37 -15.50 3.68
CA LYS A 70 4.48 -16.00 4.75
C LYS A 70 3.64 -14.90 5.41
N VAL A 71 3.60 -13.67 4.92
CA VAL A 71 2.62 -12.66 5.32
C VAL A 71 1.24 -13.07 4.78
N THR A 72 0.16 -12.80 5.52
CA THR A 72 -1.21 -13.10 5.06
C THR A 72 -1.81 -11.85 4.43
N ALA A 73 -1.37 -11.53 3.21
CA ALA A 73 -1.87 -10.38 2.46
C ALA A 73 -1.85 -10.69 0.96
N HIS A 74 -2.55 -9.90 0.17
CA HIS A 74 -2.50 -10.04 -1.28
C HIS A 74 -1.24 -9.37 -1.82
N PHE A 75 -0.91 -8.20 -1.27
CA PHE A 75 0.29 -7.46 -1.60
C PHE A 75 1.08 -7.06 -0.36
N VAL A 76 2.39 -6.95 -0.51
CA VAL A 76 3.32 -6.36 0.46
C VAL A 76 4.10 -5.26 -0.24
N VAL A 77 4.28 -4.10 0.42
CA VAL A 77 5.03 -2.96 -0.10
C VAL A 77 6.27 -2.75 0.76
N LEU A 78 7.45 -2.95 0.17
CA LEU A 78 8.74 -2.87 0.86
C LEU A 78 9.24 -1.42 0.99
N PRO A 79 10.19 -1.14 1.89
CA PRO A 79 10.73 0.21 2.10
C PRO A 79 11.41 0.82 0.87
N ASP A 80 11.86 0.04 -0.11
CA ASP A 80 12.43 0.57 -1.36
C ASP A 80 11.36 0.85 -2.44
N GLY A 81 10.10 0.56 -2.17
CA GLY A 81 8.99 0.68 -3.13
C GLY A 81 8.68 -0.59 -3.90
N THR A 82 9.40 -1.70 -3.69
CA THR A 82 9.07 -2.99 -4.30
C THR A 82 7.69 -3.44 -3.84
N VAL A 83 6.77 -3.70 -4.79
CA VAL A 83 5.47 -4.31 -4.52
C VAL A 83 5.55 -5.80 -4.82
N VAL A 84 5.15 -6.61 -3.86
CA VAL A 84 5.18 -8.07 -3.97
C VAL A 84 3.76 -8.59 -3.95
N GLN A 85 3.35 -9.37 -4.95
CA GLN A 85 2.07 -10.08 -4.93
C GLN A 85 2.25 -11.47 -4.33
N LEU A 86 1.61 -11.72 -3.18
CA LEU A 86 1.67 -13.02 -2.49
C LEU A 86 0.47 -13.90 -2.82
N HIS A 87 -0.71 -13.30 -3.00
CA HIS A 87 -1.93 -14.06 -3.24
C HIS A 87 -2.76 -13.39 -4.34
N PRO A 88 -3.45 -14.18 -5.19
CA PRO A 88 -4.30 -13.63 -6.23
C PRO A 88 -5.46 -12.84 -5.60
N VAL A 89 -5.84 -11.71 -6.20
CA VAL A 89 -6.96 -10.86 -5.72
C VAL A 89 -8.31 -11.61 -5.66
N SER A 90 -8.44 -12.67 -6.47
CA SER A 90 -9.59 -13.57 -6.48
C SER A 90 -9.67 -14.50 -5.26
N ALA A 91 -8.58 -14.70 -4.51
CA ALA A 91 -8.62 -15.48 -3.28
C ALA A 91 -9.13 -14.63 -2.11
N ARG A 92 -9.94 -15.20 -1.23
CA ARG A 92 -10.26 -14.60 0.07
C ARG A 92 -9.13 -14.94 1.06
N LEU A 93 -8.70 -13.96 1.84
CA LEU A 93 -7.74 -14.14 2.93
C LEU A 93 -8.38 -13.78 4.27
N SER A 94 -7.88 -14.37 5.36
CA SER A 94 -8.20 -13.94 6.73
C SER A 94 -7.15 -12.91 7.18
N ALA A 95 -7.25 -11.69 6.67
CA ALA A 95 -6.27 -10.61 6.87
C ALA A 95 -6.86 -9.32 7.46
N SER A 96 -8.15 -9.07 7.22
CA SER A 96 -8.83 -7.79 7.45
C SER A 96 -10.18 -7.92 8.18
N ASN A 97 -10.36 -9.00 8.95
CA ASN A 97 -11.56 -9.27 9.76
C ASN A 97 -12.89 -9.09 9.00
N GLY A 98 -13.73 -8.15 9.40
CA GLY A 98 -15.04 -7.84 8.83
C GLY A 98 -15.00 -7.44 7.36
N PHE A 99 -13.83 -7.08 6.81
CA PHE A 99 -13.66 -6.77 5.40
C PHE A 99 -13.17 -7.94 4.54
N ASN A 100 -12.79 -9.08 5.14
CA ASN A 100 -12.15 -10.21 4.45
C ASN A 100 -12.87 -10.65 3.16
N SER A 101 -14.20 -10.67 3.15
CA SER A 101 -15.00 -11.17 2.03
C SER A 101 -14.88 -10.32 0.77
N ARG A 102 -14.66 -9.00 0.92
CA ARG A 102 -14.73 -8.01 -0.16
C ARG A 102 -13.44 -7.21 -0.38
N SER A 103 -12.40 -7.47 0.41
CA SER A 103 -11.16 -6.68 0.34
C SER A 103 -9.95 -7.40 -0.22
N VAL A 104 -9.06 -6.60 -0.82
CA VAL A 104 -7.64 -6.86 -1.01
C VAL A 104 -6.89 -6.31 0.19
N ALA A 105 -6.10 -7.14 0.86
CA ALA A 105 -5.18 -6.72 1.93
C ALA A 105 -3.82 -6.31 1.37
N VAL A 106 -3.35 -5.12 1.74
CA VAL A 106 -2.05 -4.54 1.37
C VAL A 106 -1.25 -4.22 2.62
N GLU A 107 -0.11 -4.87 2.79
CA GLU A 107 0.77 -4.72 3.94
C GLU A 107 1.96 -3.80 3.65
N PHE A 108 2.11 -2.73 4.42
CA PHE A 108 3.28 -1.87 4.39
C PHE A 108 4.32 -2.42 5.37
N VAL A 109 5.50 -2.77 4.84
CA VAL A 109 6.58 -3.31 5.66
C VAL A 109 7.12 -2.26 6.62
N GLY A 110 6.94 -2.50 7.91
CA GLY A 110 7.52 -1.71 8.98
C GLY A 110 6.75 -1.83 10.29
N ASN A 111 7.39 -1.40 11.36
CA ASN A 111 6.75 -1.07 12.63
C ASN A 111 6.64 0.45 12.70
N PHE A 112 5.44 1.00 12.53
CA PHE A 112 5.21 2.43 12.41
C PHE A 112 4.66 3.05 13.69
N ARG A 113 5.05 4.31 13.91
CA ARG A 113 4.72 5.08 15.12
C ARG A 113 3.22 5.31 15.27
N SER A 114 2.71 5.30 16.49
CA SER A 114 1.35 5.74 16.80
C SER A 114 1.27 7.25 17.02
N VAL A 115 0.05 7.80 17.03
CA VAL A 115 -0.17 9.21 17.39
C VAL A 115 0.24 9.55 18.83
N GLN A 116 0.27 8.57 19.73
CA GLN A 116 0.80 8.73 21.09
C GLN A 116 2.34 8.65 21.15
N GLY A 117 3.00 8.50 20.00
CA GLY A 117 4.44 8.56 19.87
C GLY A 117 5.18 7.23 20.07
N GLY A 118 4.47 6.12 20.25
CA GLY A 118 5.03 4.80 20.51
C GLY A 118 5.07 3.86 19.30
N TRP A 119 5.80 2.77 19.43
CA TRP A 119 5.86 1.68 18.43
C TRP A 119 5.47 0.36 19.10
N TRP A 120 5.09 -0.64 18.32
CA TRP A 120 4.80 -1.95 18.89
C TRP A 120 6.08 -2.73 19.20
N LYS A 121 6.39 -2.96 20.48
CA LYS A 121 7.61 -3.69 20.94
C LYS A 121 8.87 -3.28 20.16
N PRO A 122 9.26 -1.98 20.19
CA PRO A 122 10.28 -1.44 19.29
C PRO A 122 11.67 -2.07 19.46
N GLU A 123 11.99 -2.58 20.65
CA GLU A 123 13.25 -3.27 20.94
C GLU A 123 13.37 -4.57 20.12
N LYS A 124 12.22 -5.18 19.78
CA LYS A 124 12.15 -6.41 18.98
C LYS A 124 11.96 -6.15 17.49
N TYR A 125 11.11 -5.19 17.14
CA TYR A 125 10.66 -5.00 15.75
C TYR A 125 11.21 -3.74 15.09
N GLY A 126 12.02 -2.96 15.81
CA GLY A 126 12.57 -1.70 15.35
C GLY A 126 11.57 -0.55 15.41
N ARG A 127 12.07 0.65 15.10
CA ARG A 127 11.30 1.88 14.95
C ARG A 127 11.42 2.31 13.50
N ASN A 128 10.40 2.03 12.68
CA ASN A 128 10.43 2.36 11.26
C ASN A 128 9.58 3.60 10.97
N THR A 129 9.93 4.24 9.86
CA THR A 129 9.17 5.31 9.20
C THR A 129 8.98 4.90 7.75
N PRO A 130 7.77 5.07 7.16
CA PRO A 130 7.55 4.76 5.76
C PRO A 130 8.44 5.61 4.87
N SER A 131 9.12 4.98 3.91
CA SER A 131 9.93 5.73 2.96
C SER A 131 9.04 6.42 1.90
N ALA A 132 9.59 7.44 1.25
CA ALA A 132 8.92 8.06 0.11
C ALA A 132 8.68 7.08 -1.06
N ALA A 133 9.58 6.11 -1.27
CA ALA A 133 9.42 5.11 -2.32
C ALA A 133 8.27 4.14 -2.00
N GLN A 134 8.19 3.69 -0.74
CA GLN A 134 7.12 2.84 -0.24
C GLN A 134 5.74 3.53 -0.33
N ILE A 135 5.67 4.82 0.02
CA ILE A 135 4.45 5.63 -0.13
C ILE A 135 4.06 5.75 -1.61
N ARG A 136 5.01 6.07 -2.50
CA ARG A 136 4.72 6.19 -3.95
C ARG A 136 4.20 4.87 -4.53
N ALA A 137 4.84 3.76 -4.19
CA ALA A 137 4.43 2.43 -4.61
C ALA A 137 3.03 2.07 -4.11
N GLY A 138 2.73 2.36 -2.83
CA GLY A 138 1.39 2.19 -2.26
C GLY A 138 0.33 2.99 -3.03
N ARG A 139 0.61 4.26 -3.34
CA ARG A 139 -0.29 5.12 -4.13
C ARG A 139 -0.53 4.57 -5.55
N GLN A 140 0.53 4.11 -6.21
CA GLN A 140 0.42 3.50 -7.54
C GLN A 140 -0.40 2.22 -7.50
N LEU A 141 -0.16 1.34 -6.51
CA LEU A 141 -0.94 0.11 -6.33
C LEU A 141 -2.43 0.40 -6.12
N LEU A 142 -2.78 1.40 -5.30
CA LEU A 142 -4.17 1.79 -5.07
C LEU A 142 -4.85 2.31 -6.35
N ARG A 143 -4.10 3.04 -7.20
CA ARG A 143 -4.59 3.46 -8.51
C ARG A 143 -4.87 2.28 -9.44
N GLU A 144 -4.00 1.28 -9.48
CA GLU A 144 -4.24 0.08 -10.28
C GLU A 144 -5.42 -0.74 -9.76
N LEU A 145 -5.54 -0.89 -8.43
CA LEU A 145 -6.71 -1.53 -7.80
C LEU A 145 -8.01 -0.78 -8.12
N GLN A 146 -7.98 0.56 -8.13
CA GLN A 146 -9.13 1.36 -8.48
C GLN A 146 -9.62 1.12 -9.92
N ARG A 147 -8.69 1.00 -10.88
CA ARG A 147 -9.01 0.73 -12.29
C ARG A 147 -9.73 -0.59 -12.49
N VAL A 148 -9.48 -1.58 -11.62
CA VAL A 148 -10.14 -2.89 -11.67
C VAL A 148 -11.39 -2.99 -10.77
N GLY A 149 -11.91 -1.86 -10.29
CA GLY A 149 -13.20 -1.79 -9.60
C GLY A 149 -13.13 -1.62 -8.09
N VAL A 150 -11.94 -1.47 -7.48
CA VAL A 150 -11.85 -1.15 -6.04
C VAL A 150 -12.26 0.31 -5.80
N ARG A 151 -13.30 0.52 -4.99
CA ARG A 151 -13.87 1.84 -4.70
C ARG A 151 -13.66 2.27 -3.26
N TYR A 152 -13.42 1.34 -2.36
CA TYR A 152 -13.25 1.61 -0.94
C TYR A 152 -11.80 1.42 -0.48
N VAL A 153 -11.33 2.29 0.41
CA VAL A 153 -10.03 2.19 1.08
C VAL A 153 -10.26 2.24 2.59
N PHE A 154 -9.87 1.19 3.30
CA PHE A 154 -10.05 1.08 4.74
C PHE A 154 -8.72 0.85 5.45
N ALA A 155 -8.68 1.17 6.73
CA ALA A 155 -7.65 0.72 7.65
C ALA A 155 -8.12 -0.53 8.40
N HIS A 156 -7.20 -1.41 8.78
CA HIS A 156 -7.57 -2.57 9.58
C HIS A 156 -8.23 -2.21 10.92
N ARG A 157 -7.82 -1.09 11.54
CA ARG A 157 -8.47 -0.57 12.76
C ARG A 157 -9.99 -0.42 12.63
N GLN A 158 -10.51 -0.13 11.44
CA GLN A 158 -11.95 0.03 11.21
C GLN A 158 -12.72 -1.27 11.33
N SER A 159 -12.05 -2.42 11.48
CA SER A 159 -12.70 -3.71 11.67
C SER A 159 -12.36 -4.45 12.97
N LEU A 160 -11.32 -4.04 13.71
CA LEU A 160 -10.92 -4.72 14.94
C LEU A 160 -10.22 -3.77 15.93
N GLU A 161 -10.73 -3.67 17.16
CA GLU A 161 -10.19 -2.81 18.22
C GLU A 161 -8.72 -3.07 18.55
N THR A 162 -8.30 -4.35 18.56
CA THR A 162 -6.91 -4.74 18.88
C THR A 162 -5.92 -4.36 17.77
N ARG A 163 -6.41 -3.77 16.68
CA ARG A 163 -5.63 -3.22 15.55
C ARG A 163 -5.64 -1.70 15.54
N GLY A 164 -5.75 -1.05 16.70
CA GLY A 164 -5.91 0.40 16.83
C GLY A 164 -4.85 1.25 16.10
N ASN A 165 -3.61 0.76 15.94
CA ASN A 165 -2.54 1.46 15.21
C ASN A 165 -2.32 0.93 13.78
N ASP A 166 -3.21 0.13 13.22
CA ASP A 166 -3.03 -0.49 11.90
C ASP A 166 -3.84 0.27 10.82
N PRO A 167 -3.24 0.82 9.74
CA PRO A 167 -1.83 0.70 9.28
C PRO A 167 -0.84 1.69 9.90
N GLY A 168 -1.35 2.59 10.75
CA GLY A 168 -0.58 3.65 11.37
C GLY A 168 -0.88 5.00 10.72
N PRO A 169 -0.64 6.10 11.46
CA PRO A 169 -1.07 7.43 11.05
C PRO A 169 -0.39 7.89 9.76
N GLU A 170 0.90 7.58 9.60
CA GLU A 170 1.69 8.02 8.46
C GLU A 170 1.28 7.32 7.16
N ILE A 171 1.08 5.99 7.20
CA ILE A 171 0.57 5.22 6.06
C ILE A 171 -0.85 5.66 5.73
N TRP A 172 -1.71 5.84 6.74
CA TRP A 172 -3.06 6.30 6.50
C TRP A 172 -3.06 7.68 5.83
N HIS A 173 -2.37 8.68 6.40
CA HIS A 173 -2.32 10.01 5.81
C HIS A 173 -1.74 9.98 4.39
N ALA A 174 -0.57 9.35 4.22
CA ALA A 174 0.17 9.43 2.98
C ALA A 174 -0.45 8.59 1.86
N VAL A 175 -1.14 7.50 2.18
CA VAL A 175 -1.69 6.56 1.18
C VAL A 175 -3.22 6.50 1.23
N GLY A 176 -3.81 6.20 2.38
CA GLY A 176 -5.26 6.04 2.54
C GLY A 176 -6.03 7.35 2.31
N GLN A 177 -5.71 8.39 3.08
CA GLN A 177 -6.31 9.73 2.94
C GLN A 177 -6.02 10.33 1.56
N TRP A 178 -4.80 10.12 1.03
CA TRP A 178 -4.48 10.51 -0.35
C TRP A 178 -5.42 9.82 -1.35
N ALA A 179 -5.71 8.53 -1.20
CA ALA A 179 -6.61 7.83 -2.11
C ALA A 179 -8.05 8.34 -2.02
N VAL A 180 -8.50 8.72 -0.81
CA VAL A 180 -9.78 9.40 -0.64
C VAL A 180 -9.81 10.73 -1.43
N THR A 181 -8.81 11.59 -1.24
CA THR A 181 -8.82 12.94 -1.81
C THR A 181 -8.45 12.99 -3.30
N ALA A 182 -7.53 12.13 -3.74
CA ALA A 182 -6.95 12.19 -5.08
C ALA A 182 -7.55 11.16 -6.04
N LEU A 183 -8.04 10.03 -5.54
CA LEU A 183 -8.71 9.01 -6.35
C LEU A 183 -10.23 9.02 -6.17
N GLY A 184 -10.77 9.70 -5.16
CA GLY A 184 -12.21 9.66 -4.86
C GLY A 184 -12.67 8.31 -4.32
N MET A 185 -11.77 7.55 -3.70
CA MET A 185 -12.14 6.32 -2.97
C MET A 185 -12.88 6.68 -1.68
N SER A 186 -13.74 5.79 -1.20
CA SER A 186 -14.47 6.00 0.07
C SER A 186 -13.83 5.22 1.21
N ASP A 187 -13.68 5.84 2.37
CA ASP A 187 -13.31 5.18 3.64
C ASP A 187 -14.53 4.89 4.54
N GLY A 188 -15.73 5.07 3.99
CA GLY A 188 -17.01 4.95 4.69
C GLY A 188 -17.45 6.23 5.41
N GLY A 189 -16.61 7.27 5.47
CA GLY A 189 -16.93 8.56 6.09
C GLY A 189 -16.69 8.61 7.61
N PRO A 190 -16.98 9.78 8.23
CA PRO A 190 -16.82 9.97 9.68
C PRO A 190 -17.58 8.91 10.49
N GLY A 191 -16.93 8.35 11.51
CA GLY A 191 -17.54 7.36 12.39
C GLY A 191 -17.64 5.94 11.81
N TYR A 192 -17.26 5.70 10.55
CA TYR A 192 -17.39 4.38 9.94
C TYR A 192 -16.40 3.36 10.50
N ALA A 193 -16.96 2.27 11.04
CA ALA A 193 -16.29 1.05 11.45
C ALA A 193 -17.27 -0.13 11.37
N VAL A 194 -16.74 -1.35 11.38
CA VAL A 194 -17.52 -2.60 11.40
C VAL A 194 -17.04 -3.51 12.53
N GLY A 195 -17.92 -4.39 13.01
CA GLY A 195 -17.61 -5.29 14.12
C GLY A 195 -17.19 -4.52 15.37
N THR A 196 -16.06 -4.88 15.96
CA THR A 196 -15.46 -4.16 17.11
C THR A 196 -14.42 -3.12 16.66
N GLY A 197 -14.43 -2.73 15.39
CA GLY A 197 -13.50 -1.74 14.87
C GLY A 197 -13.71 -0.33 15.43
N ALA A 198 -12.72 0.53 15.20
CA ALA A 198 -12.76 1.94 15.52
C ALA A 198 -12.56 2.81 14.28
N PRO A 199 -13.29 3.92 14.13
CA PRO A 199 -13.18 4.80 12.97
C PRO A 199 -11.79 5.39 12.84
N ILE A 200 -11.44 5.87 11.64
CA ILE A 200 -10.20 6.62 11.42
C ILE A 200 -10.22 7.91 12.25
N PRO A 201 -9.23 8.17 13.11
CA PRO A 201 -9.15 9.41 13.87
C PRO A 201 -8.78 10.59 12.96
N ASP A 202 -9.29 11.77 13.26
CA ASP A 202 -8.93 12.99 12.52
C ASP A 202 -7.43 13.28 12.52
N ALA A 203 -6.74 12.89 13.59
CA ALA A 203 -5.29 13.01 13.69
C ALA A 203 -4.53 12.24 12.60
N TRP A 204 -5.11 11.17 12.03
CA TRP A 204 -4.51 10.41 10.93
C TRP A 204 -4.80 11.06 9.57
N ARG A 205 -5.81 11.92 9.48
CA ARG A 205 -6.20 12.57 8.21
C ARG A 205 -5.28 13.73 7.84
N ARG A 206 -4.53 14.27 8.82
CA ARG A 206 -3.56 15.35 8.62
C ARG A 206 -2.14 14.80 8.59
N ALA A 207 -1.22 15.59 8.01
CA ALA A 207 0.19 15.26 8.07
C ALA A 207 0.60 15.15 9.54
N PRO A 208 1.42 14.15 9.92
CA PRO A 208 1.93 14.05 11.27
C PRO A 208 2.69 15.33 11.61
N THR A 209 2.35 15.95 12.75
CA THR A 209 3.20 17.00 13.31
C THR A 209 4.50 16.33 13.72
N LEU A 210 5.59 16.61 13.00
CA LEU A 210 6.93 16.21 13.43
C LEU A 210 7.18 16.96 14.74
N ALA A 211 7.26 16.20 15.83
CA ALA A 211 7.74 16.68 17.13
C ALA A 211 9.24 16.39 17.21
#